data_AF-A0A168DAU5-F1
#
_entry.id   AF-A0A168DAU5-F1
#
_cell.length_a   1.000
_cell.length_b   1.000
_cell.length_c   1.000
_cell.angle_alpha   90.00
_cell.angle_beta   90.00
_cell.angle_gamma   90.00
#
_symmetry.space_group_name_H-M   'P 1'
#
loop_
_entity.id
_entity.type
_entity.pdbx_description
1 polymer ?
#
loop_
_entity_poly.entity_id
_entity_poly.type
_entity_poly.pdbx_seq_one_letter_code
_entity_poly.pdbx_strand_id
1 'polypeptide(L)'
;MTSFLYSAKAAEAATHQLPALLDRPRILHILHDETLLPRILWPSSVMMNRQQTLSGLEGVLSDSKIGVSLLKLQDGVTSVEKVGGGFTMTVTYTVLDAGEDSSSHTLRLREERSVRALKPIASFAKFKEESPVKTQNLLRFFAAWAANGADDATAALESIAEANVQDEKHKDD
;
A
#
# COMPACT_ATOMS: atom_id res chain seq x y z
N MET A 1 15.76 -5.10 25.99
CA MET A 1 16.70 -4.07 25.52
C MET A 1 15.92 -2.94 24.87
N THR A 2 15.69 -1.85 25.59
CA THR A 2 15.04 -0.64 25.06
C THR A 2 16.08 0.20 24.32
N SER A 3 16.03 0.26 22.99
CA SER A 3 16.92 1.11 22.21
C SER A 3 16.60 2.59 22.46
N PHE A 4 17.42 3.26 23.27
CA PHE A 4 17.30 4.69 23.59
C PHE A 4 17.49 5.63 22.38
N LEU A 5 18.04 5.12 21.29
CA LEU A 5 18.41 5.90 20.11
C LEU A 5 17.26 6.10 19.12
N TYR A 6 16.23 5.25 19.13
CA TYR A 6 15.13 5.30 18.17
C TYR A 6 13.82 5.70 18.86
N SER A 7 12.99 6.44 18.13
CA SER A 7 11.62 6.75 18.51
C SER A 7 10.68 6.34 17.39
N ALA A 8 9.49 5.86 17.75
CA ALA A 8 8.40 5.60 16.82
C ALA A 8 7.25 6.58 17.12
N LYS A 9 6.58 7.03 16.06
CA LYS A 9 5.38 7.86 16.12
C LYS A 9 4.33 7.21 15.23
N ALA A 10 3.12 7.02 15.75
CA ALA A 10 2.00 6.48 14.98
C ALA A 10 1.04 7.61 14.59
N ALA A 11 0.37 7.44 13.44
CA ALA A 11 -0.80 8.22 13.08
C ALA A 11 -2.06 7.59 13.66
N GLU A 12 -3.17 8.32 13.60
CA GLU A 12 -4.49 7.73 13.83
C GLU A 12 -4.80 6.70 12.73
N ALA A 13 -5.47 5.61 13.14
CA ALA A 13 -5.87 4.56 12.22
C ALA A 13 -7.03 5.05 11.32
N ALA A 14 -6.90 4.87 10.02
CA ALA A 14 -7.96 5.17 9.07
C ALA A 14 -8.72 3.88 8.71
N THR A 15 -10.03 3.99 8.49
CA THR A 15 -10.85 2.85 8.05
C THR A 15 -11.53 3.20 6.73
N HIS A 16 -11.36 2.34 5.74
CA HIS A 16 -11.90 2.53 4.40
C HIS A 16 -12.91 1.44 4.10
N GLN A 17 -14.04 1.79 3.50
CA GLN A 17 -15.02 0.80 3.05
C GLN A 17 -14.52 0.13 1.77
N LEU A 18 -14.64 -1.20 1.70
CA LEU A 18 -14.34 -1.97 0.51
C LEU A 18 -15.64 -2.24 -0.26
N PRO A 19 -15.58 -2.42 -1.60
CA PRO A 19 -16.75 -2.77 -2.39
C PRO A 19 -17.43 -4.05 -1.88
N ALA A 20 -18.76 -4.03 -1.79
CA ALA A 20 -19.55 -5.12 -1.23
C ALA A 20 -19.49 -6.44 -2.06
N LEU A 21 -19.04 -6.36 -3.32
CA LEU A 21 -18.85 -7.54 -4.17
C LEU A 21 -17.59 -8.33 -3.82
N LEU A 22 -16.67 -7.75 -3.04
CA LEU A 22 -15.42 -8.42 -2.66
C LEU A 22 -15.60 -9.17 -1.34
N ASP A 23 -15.19 -10.43 -1.35
CA ASP A 23 -15.11 -11.28 -0.18
C ASP A 23 -13.69 -11.29 0.41
N ARG A 24 -13.60 -11.61 1.70
CA ARG A 24 -12.37 -11.56 2.46
C ARG A 24 -11.27 -12.47 1.87
N PRO A 25 -11.56 -13.72 1.45
CA PRO A 25 -10.56 -14.58 0.82
C PRO A 25 -9.93 -13.95 -0.44
N ARG A 26 -10.72 -13.34 -1.32
CA ARG A 26 -10.22 -12.68 -2.52
C ARG A 26 -9.34 -11.49 -2.21
N ILE A 27 -9.74 -10.65 -1.24
CA ILE A 27 -8.93 -9.50 -0.82
C ILE A 27 -7.60 -9.96 -0.23
N LEU A 28 -7.63 -10.96 0.66
CA LEU A 28 -6.41 -11.51 1.25
C LEU A 28 -5.51 -12.15 0.21
N HIS A 29 -6.08 -12.82 -0.80
CA HIS A 29 -5.31 -13.36 -1.92
C HIS A 29 -4.49 -12.27 -2.62
N ILE A 30 -5.11 -11.12 -2.92
CA ILE A 30 -4.40 -9.97 -3.51
C ILE A 30 -3.35 -9.39 -2.55
N LEU A 31 -3.68 -9.23 -1.27
CA LEU A 31 -2.73 -8.71 -0.26
C LEU A 31 -1.56 -9.66 0.00
N HIS A 32 -1.70 -10.94 -0.33
CA HIS A 32 -0.65 -11.95 -0.17
C HIS A 32 0.05 -12.30 -1.48
N ASP A 33 -0.38 -11.73 -2.61
CA ASP A 33 0.26 -11.90 -3.90
C ASP A 33 1.54 -11.03 -3.97
N GLU A 34 2.69 -11.72 -4.00
CA GLU A 34 4.02 -11.11 -3.99
C GLU A 34 4.37 -10.43 -5.33
N THR A 35 3.62 -10.70 -6.38
CA THR A 35 3.82 -10.12 -7.72
C THR A 35 2.87 -8.97 -7.99
N LEU A 36 1.62 -9.09 -7.53
CA LEU A 36 0.56 -8.14 -7.80
C LEU A 36 0.55 -6.99 -6.79
N LEU A 37 0.69 -7.27 -5.50
CA LEU A 37 0.65 -6.22 -4.48
C LEU A 37 1.69 -5.12 -4.69
N PRO A 38 2.97 -5.41 -5.02
CA PRO A 38 3.93 -4.36 -5.33
C PRO A 38 3.53 -3.49 -6.53
N ARG A 39 2.87 -4.08 -7.53
CA ARG A 39 2.38 -3.34 -8.72
C ARG A 39 1.23 -2.41 -8.37
N ILE A 40 0.41 -2.77 -7.37
CA ILE A 40 -0.66 -1.93 -6.86
C ILE A 40 -0.09 -0.79 -5.99
N LEU A 41 0.82 -1.11 -5.06
CA LEU A 41 1.34 -0.11 -4.11
C LEU A 41 2.32 0.87 -4.76
N TRP A 42 3.13 0.42 -5.72
CA TRP A 42 4.17 1.22 -6.39
C TRP A 42 4.18 1.01 -7.92
N PRO A 43 3.07 1.34 -8.63
CA PRO A 43 2.94 1.09 -10.07
C PRO A 43 4.08 1.72 -10.88
N SER A 44 4.43 2.97 -10.58
CA SER A 44 5.50 3.71 -11.27
C SER A 44 6.89 3.11 -11.01
N SER A 45 7.19 2.66 -9.78
CA SER A 45 8.49 2.07 -9.45
C SER A 45 8.69 0.70 -10.12
N VAL A 46 7.63 -0.11 -10.24
CA VAL A 46 7.70 -1.38 -10.99
C VAL A 46 7.84 -1.12 -12.49
N MET A 47 7.16 -0.11 -13.04
CA MET A 47 7.28 0.25 -14.46
C MET A 47 8.66 0.82 -14.81
N MET A 48 9.27 1.62 -13.93
CA MET A 48 10.62 2.16 -14.13
C MET A 48 11.68 1.05 -14.09
N ASN A 49 11.50 0.03 -13.25
CA ASN A 49 12.33 -1.17 -13.28
C ASN A 49 12.12 -1.99 -14.56
N ARG A 50 10.90 -2.05 -15.11
CA ARG A 50 10.66 -2.69 -16.43
C ARG A 50 11.43 -2.02 -17.56
N GLN A 51 11.48 -0.68 -17.60
CA GLN A 51 12.30 0.06 -18.56
C GLN A 51 13.80 -0.19 -18.37
N GLN A 52 14.27 -0.38 -17.13
CA GLN A 52 15.65 -0.78 -16.87
C GLN A 52 15.94 -2.24 -17.23
N THR A 53 14.99 -3.17 -17.07
CA THR A 53 15.16 -4.60 -17.41
C THR A 53 15.15 -4.89 -18.91
N LEU A 54 14.62 -3.99 -19.76
CA LEU A 54 14.84 -4.07 -21.22
C LEU A 54 16.29 -3.78 -21.63
N SER A 55 17.13 -3.30 -20.69
CA SER A 55 18.59 -3.21 -20.81
C SER A 55 19.33 -4.49 -20.39
N GLY A 56 18.61 -5.58 -20.06
CA GLY A 56 19.19 -6.90 -19.80
C GLY A 56 19.42 -7.22 -18.33
N LEU A 57 18.42 -7.78 -17.65
CA LEU A 57 18.54 -8.98 -16.79
C LEU A 57 17.15 -9.32 -16.23
N GLU A 58 16.77 -10.59 -16.29
CA GLU A 58 15.52 -11.13 -15.76
C GLU A 58 15.43 -11.05 -14.23
N GLY A 59 14.37 -10.40 -13.76
CA GLY A 59 13.42 -10.90 -12.76
C GLY A 59 13.92 -11.66 -11.55
N VAL A 60 14.19 -10.94 -10.45
CA VAL A 60 13.69 -11.22 -9.10
C VAL A 60 13.62 -9.87 -8.38
N LEU A 61 12.49 -9.51 -7.77
CA LEU A 61 12.37 -8.33 -6.89
C LEU A 61 13.12 -8.56 -5.56
N SER A 62 14.42 -8.79 -5.65
CA SER A 62 15.38 -8.67 -4.54
C SER A 62 16.27 -7.46 -4.80
N ASP A 63 15.72 -6.42 -5.44
CA ASP A 63 16.54 -5.29 -5.85
C ASP A 63 16.65 -4.27 -4.72
N SER A 64 17.81 -4.31 -4.08
CA SER A 64 18.33 -3.47 -3.00
C SER A 64 18.16 -1.93 -3.13
N LYS A 65 17.51 -1.44 -4.18
CA LYS A 65 17.22 -0.02 -4.43
C LYS A 65 15.89 0.46 -3.84
N ILE A 66 14.89 -0.41 -3.74
CA ILE A 66 13.60 -0.07 -3.13
C ILE A 66 13.69 -0.62 -1.71
N GLY A 67 14.03 0.23 -0.72
CA GLY A 67 14.23 -0.17 0.67
C GLY A 67 12.94 -0.58 1.38
N VAL A 68 12.18 -1.51 0.79
CA VAL A 68 10.83 -1.90 1.18
C VAL A 68 10.80 -3.39 1.52
N SER A 69 9.96 -3.74 2.49
CA SER A 69 9.66 -5.11 2.88
C SER A 69 8.15 -5.26 3.04
N LEU A 70 7.60 -6.35 2.51
CA LEU A 70 6.21 -6.73 2.69
C LEU A 70 6.15 -7.94 3.63
N LEU A 71 5.34 -7.86 4.68
CA LEU A 71 5.09 -8.94 5.61
C LEU A 71 3.62 -9.32 5.56
N LYS A 72 3.34 -10.58 5.21
CA LYS A 72 1.98 -11.12 5.21
C LYS A 72 1.51 -11.30 6.66
N LEU A 73 0.29 -10.86 6.92
CA LEU A 73 -0.43 -11.11 8.17
C LEU A 73 -1.57 -12.08 7.89
N GLN A 74 -2.13 -12.70 8.93
CA GLN A 74 -3.28 -13.59 8.78
C GLN A 74 -4.48 -12.88 8.14
N ASP A 75 -4.67 -11.62 8.47
CA ASP A 75 -5.81 -10.77 8.11
C ASP A 75 -5.41 -9.55 7.27
N GLY A 76 -4.20 -9.55 6.70
CA GLY A 76 -3.75 -8.46 5.85
C GLY A 76 -2.27 -8.47 5.53
N VAL A 77 -1.67 -7.28 5.47
CA VAL A 77 -0.26 -7.12 5.08
C VAL A 77 0.35 -5.86 5.70
N THR A 78 1.63 -5.94 6.07
CA THR A 78 2.43 -4.80 6.52
C THR A 78 3.49 -4.45 5.48
N SER A 79 3.53 -3.19 5.07
CA SER A 79 4.58 -2.59 4.25
C SER A 79 5.51 -1.78 5.14
N VAL A 80 6.80 -2.12 5.13
CA VAL A 80 7.86 -1.38 5.81
C VAL A 80 8.75 -0.76 4.74
N GLU A 81 9.03 0.53 4.83
CA GLU A 81 9.74 1.29 3.80
C GLU A 81 10.75 2.24 4.45
N LYS A 82 12.01 2.16 4.01
CA LYS A 82 13.03 3.15 4.37
C LYS A 82 12.77 4.42 3.57
N VAL A 83 12.48 5.49 4.29
CA VAL A 83 12.30 6.83 3.71
C VAL A 83 13.60 7.61 3.93
N GLY A 84 13.96 8.49 2.99
CA GLY A 84 15.19 9.29 3.06
C GLY A 84 15.37 9.99 4.40
N GLY A 85 16.61 10.22 4.83
CA GLY A 85 16.92 10.86 6.11
C GLY A 85 16.87 9.94 7.34
N GLY A 86 16.97 8.61 7.15
CA GLY A 86 17.03 7.63 8.25
C GLY A 86 15.67 7.32 8.87
N PHE A 87 14.58 7.66 8.19
CA PHE A 87 13.22 7.32 8.59
C PHE A 87 12.84 5.93 8.07
N THR A 88 11.96 5.25 8.79
CA THR A 88 11.33 4.01 8.34
C THR A 88 9.84 4.16 8.54
N MET A 89 9.09 4.21 7.44
CA MET A 89 7.63 4.24 7.45
C MET A 89 7.10 2.81 7.46
N THR A 90 6.12 2.53 8.30
CA THR A 90 5.38 1.28 8.34
C THR A 90 3.92 1.58 8.10
N VAL A 91 3.30 0.86 7.17
CA VAL A 91 1.86 0.90 6.91
C VAL A 91 1.32 -0.51 7.00
N THR A 92 0.37 -0.73 7.90
CA THR A 92 -0.33 -2.01 8.05
C THR A 92 -1.74 -1.88 7.52
N TYR A 93 -2.12 -2.81 6.66
CA TYR A 93 -3.46 -2.96 6.12
C TYR A 93 -4.08 -4.21 6.75
N THR A 94 -5.23 -4.05 7.39
CA THR A 94 -5.97 -5.15 8.03
C THR A 94 -7.39 -5.18 7.49
N VAL A 95 -7.86 -6.35 7.07
CA VAL A 95 -9.23 -6.56 6.60
C VAL A 95 -10.13 -6.87 7.80
N LEU A 96 -11.11 -6.00 8.03
CA LEU A 96 -12.10 -6.10 9.08
C LEU A 96 -13.47 -6.42 8.49
N ASP A 97 -14.25 -7.21 9.20
CA ASP A 97 -15.67 -7.34 8.93
C ASP A 97 -16.39 -6.10 9.51
N ALA A 98 -17.34 -5.51 8.78
CA ALA A 98 -18.28 -4.59 9.42
C ALA A 98 -19.09 -5.42 10.42
N GLY A 99 -19.04 -5.03 11.69
CA GLY A 99 -19.70 -5.75 12.79
C GLY A 99 -21.21 -5.96 12.56
N GLU A 100 -21.81 -6.81 13.40
CA GLU A 100 -23.20 -7.29 13.31
C GLU A 100 -24.28 -6.20 13.18
N ASP A 101 -23.97 -4.93 13.49
CA ASP A 101 -24.89 -3.81 13.41
C ASP A 101 -25.16 -3.29 11.99
N SER A 102 -24.42 -3.75 10.98
CA SER A 102 -24.73 -3.46 9.58
C SER A 102 -25.35 -4.67 8.89
N SER A 103 -26.59 -4.54 8.44
CA SER A 103 -27.31 -5.50 7.58
C SER A 103 -26.62 -5.78 6.22
N SER A 104 -25.45 -5.17 6.01
CA SER A 104 -24.63 -5.26 4.81
C SER A 104 -23.31 -5.87 5.25
N HIS A 105 -22.99 -7.09 4.78
CA HIS A 105 -21.68 -7.71 4.93
C HIS A 105 -20.63 -6.92 4.15
N THR A 106 -20.25 -5.75 4.65
CA THR A 106 -19.33 -4.85 3.99
C THR A 106 -17.97 -4.95 4.66
N LEU A 107 -16.97 -5.39 3.92
CA LEU A 107 -15.61 -5.43 4.42
C LEU A 107 -15.03 -4.02 4.54
N ARG A 108 -14.13 -3.84 5.50
CA ARG A 108 -13.40 -2.58 5.70
C ARG A 108 -11.90 -2.85 5.72
N LEU A 109 -11.14 -1.94 5.14
CA LEU A 109 -9.69 -1.94 5.20
C LEU A 109 -9.24 -0.93 6.25
N ARG A 110 -8.65 -1.41 7.33
CA ARG A 110 -8.02 -0.56 8.34
C ARG A 110 -6.56 -0.31 7.96
N GLU A 111 -6.21 0.96 7.85
CA GLU A 111 -4.86 1.45 7.61
C GLU A 111 -4.28 1.97 8.94
N GLU A 112 -3.12 1.44 9.33
CA GLU A 112 -2.34 1.96 10.45
C GLU A 112 -0.98 2.40 9.98
N ARG A 113 -0.59 3.64 10.32
CA ARG A 113 0.68 4.23 9.88
C ARG A 113 1.57 4.52 11.06
N SER A 114 2.86 4.22 10.92
CA SER A 114 3.87 4.66 11.87
C SER A 114 5.18 5.02 11.17
N VAL A 115 5.96 5.87 11.83
CA VAL A 115 7.29 6.28 11.38
C VAL A 115 8.26 6.07 12.52
N ARG A 116 9.37 5.41 12.24
CA ARG A 116 10.50 5.20 13.15
C ARG A 116 11.71 5.98 12.65
N ALA A 117 12.39 6.68 13.54
CA ALA A 117 13.64 7.37 13.24
C ALA A 117 14.52 7.53 14.49
N LEU A 118 15.76 7.97 14.29
CA LEU A 118 16.65 8.35 15.40
C LEU A 118 16.07 9.55 16.14
N LYS A 119 16.34 9.65 17.45
CA LYS A 119 16.11 10.89 18.20
C LYS A 119 17.25 11.88 17.88
N PRO A 120 16.98 13.20 17.74
CA PRO A 120 15.68 13.87 17.87
C PRO A 120 14.84 13.85 16.58
N ILE A 121 15.37 13.35 15.47
CA ILE A 121 14.81 13.46 14.12
C ILE A 121 13.32 13.01 14.05
N ALA A 122 12.94 11.99 14.82
CA ALA A 122 11.56 11.51 14.91
C ALA A 122 10.51 12.58 15.29
N SER A 123 10.88 13.63 16.05
CA SER A 123 9.91 14.69 16.43
C SER A 123 9.49 15.57 15.25
N PHE A 124 10.26 15.61 14.17
CA PHE A 124 9.93 16.33 12.95
C PHE A 124 8.95 15.58 12.04
N ALA A 125 8.68 14.29 12.32
CA ALA A 125 7.72 13.52 11.54
C ALA A 125 6.29 14.07 11.74
N LYS A 126 5.69 14.50 10.64
CA LYS A 126 4.28 14.88 10.55
C LYS A 126 3.57 13.93 9.60
N PHE A 127 2.38 13.49 9.99
CA PHE A 127 1.52 12.72 9.11
C PHE A 127 0.56 13.69 8.41
N LYS A 128 0.37 13.49 7.11
CA LYS A 128 -0.77 14.09 6.43
C LYS A 128 -2.04 13.38 6.89
N GLU A 129 -3.13 14.12 6.97
CA GLU A 129 -4.44 13.56 7.29
C GLU A 129 -4.85 12.54 6.22
N GLU A 130 -4.62 12.89 4.96
CA GLU A 130 -4.84 12.03 3.80
C GLU A 130 -4.06 10.71 3.86
N SER A 131 -4.69 9.64 3.38
CA SER A 131 -4.06 8.35 3.20
C SER A 131 -2.90 8.44 2.20
N PRO A 132 -1.80 7.70 2.41
CA PRO A 132 -0.68 7.64 1.46
C PRO A 132 -1.16 7.21 0.07
N VAL A 133 -0.46 7.68 -0.97
CA VAL A 133 -0.74 7.33 -2.37
C VAL A 133 -0.88 5.82 -2.58
N LYS A 134 -0.02 5.01 -1.92
CA LYS A 134 -0.10 3.55 -1.99
C LYS A 134 -1.42 2.97 -1.47
N THR A 135 -2.01 3.57 -0.44
CA THR A 135 -3.35 3.18 0.02
C THR A 135 -4.41 3.62 -0.98
N GLN A 136 -4.31 4.84 -1.52
CA GLN A 136 -5.25 5.32 -2.53
C GLN A 136 -5.24 4.41 -3.76
N ASN A 137 -4.06 3.99 -4.23
CA ASN A 137 -3.89 3.02 -5.30
C ASN A 137 -4.53 1.68 -4.95
N LEU A 138 -4.33 1.18 -3.73
CA LEU A 138 -4.96 -0.06 -3.26
C LEU A 138 -6.50 0.02 -3.26
N LEU A 139 -7.07 1.15 -2.82
CA LEU A 139 -8.51 1.37 -2.83
C LEU A 139 -9.05 1.51 -4.26
N ARG A 140 -8.35 2.24 -5.14
CA ARG A 140 -8.67 2.35 -6.58
C ARG A 140 -8.64 0.97 -7.24
N PHE A 141 -7.64 0.15 -6.93
CA PHE A 141 -7.54 -1.24 -7.40
C PHE A 141 -8.80 -2.03 -7.04
N PHE A 142 -9.16 -2.07 -5.75
CA PHE A 142 -10.29 -2.86 -5.30
C PHE A 142 -11.61 -2.37 -5.90
N ALA A 143 -11.79 -1.05 -6.04
CA ALA A 143 -12.97 -0.49 -6.70
C ALA A 143 -13.08 -0.93 -8.16
N ALA A 144 -11.99 -0.80 -8.94
CA ALA A 144 -11.96 -1.20 -10.35
C ALA A 144 -12.10 -2.72 -10.51
N TRP A 145 -11.42 -3.50 -9.65
CA TRP A 145 -11.49 -4.95 -9.67
C TRP A 145 -12.91 -5.45 -9.39
N ALA A 146 -13.60 -4.88 -8.40
CA ALA A 146 -14.99 -5.19 -8.11
C ALA A 146 -15.93 -4.81 -9.26
N ALA A 147 -15.71 -3.66 -9.91
CA ALA A 147 -16.52 -3.21 -11.05
C ALA A 147 -16.39 -4.15 -12.27
N ASN A 148 -15.23 -4.78 -12.44
CA ASN A 148 -14.94 -5.73 -13.52
C ASN A 148 -15.26 -7.19 -13.15
N GLY A 149 -16.09 -7.43 -12.13
CA GLY A 149 -16.51 -8.77 -11.72
C GLY A 149 -15.49 -9.56 -10.89
N ALA A 150 -14.40 -8.92 -10.47
CA ALA A 150 -13.30 -9.50 -9.69
C ALA A 150 -12.53 -10.65 -10.38
N ASP A 151 -12.61 -10.74 -11.72
CA ASP A 151 -11.87 -11.73 -12.51
C ASP A 151 -10.69 -11.11 -13.30
N ASP A 152 -10.73 -9.79 -13.54
CA ASP A 152 -9.69 -9.09 -14.31
C ASP A 152 -8.89 -8.10 -13.45
N ALA A 153 -7.77 -8.58 -12.93
CA ALA A 153 -6.80 -7.76 -12.21
C ALA A 153 -6.01 -6.81 -13.14
N THR A 154 -5.97 -7.08 -14.44
CA THR A 154 -5.18 -6.27 -15.41
C THR A 154 -5.86 -4.94 -15.67
N ALA A 155 -7.17 -4.96 -15.94
CA ALA A 155 -7.96 -3.74 -16.11
C ALA A 155 -7.92 -2.85 -14.84
N ALA A 156 -7.92 -3.47 -13.65
CA ALA A 156 -7.79 -2.74 -12.39
C ALA A 156 -6.40 -2.10 -12.20
N LEU A 157 -5.33 -2.75 -12.65
CA LEU A 157 -3.99 -2.16 -12.66
C LEU A 157 -3.87 -0.99 -13.64
N GLU A 158 -4.48 -1.09 -14.82
CA GLU A 158 -4.48 -0.01 -15.83
C GLU A 158 -5.17 1.24 -15.29
N SER A 159 -6.30 1.10 -14.60
CA SER A 159 -7.01 2.22 -13.96
C SER A 159 -6.13 3.01 -12.98
N ILE A 160 -5.26 2.32 -12.24
CA ILE A 160 -4.34 2.96 -11.29
C ILE A 160 -3.17 3.62 -12.03
N ALA A 161 -2.68 3.00 -13.09
CA ALA A 161 -1.61 3.56 -13.91
C ALA A 161 -2.05 4.89 -14.54
N GLU A 162 -3.26 4.94 -15.10
CA GLU A 162 -3.84 6.15 -15.69
C GLU A 162 -4.02 7.27 -14.66
N ALA A 163 -4.53 6.94 -13.47
CA ALA A 163 -4.73 7.93 -12.41
C ALA A 163 -3.41 8.56 -11.93
N ASN A 164 -2.33 7.78 -11.83
CA ASN A 164 -1.02 8.31 -11.45
C ASN A 164 -0.43 9.24 -12.52
N VAL A 165 -0.65 8.97 -13.82
CA VAL A 165 -0.19 9.84 -14.91
C VAL A 165 -0.90 11.21 -14.88
N GLN A 166 -2.18 11.23 -14.49
CA GLN A 166 -2.94 12.47 -14.34
C GLN A 166 -2.48 13.28 -13.12
N ASP A 167 -2.22 12.61 -12.00
CA ASP A 167 -1.73 13.24 -10.77
C ASP A 167 -0.32 13.85 -10.94
N GLU A 168 0.55 13.28 -11.81
CA GLU A 168 1.85 13.88 -12.14
C GLU A 168 1.73 15.11 -13.06
N LYS A 169 0.85 15.09 -14.06
CA LYS A 169 0.63 16.24 -14.95
C LYS A 169 0.10 17.48 -14.23
N HIS A 170 -0.66 17.32 -13.16
CA HIS A 170 -1.21 18.44 -12.38
C HIS A 170 -0.21 19.07 -11.39
N LYS A 171 1.00 18.52 -11.27
CA LYS A 171 2.00 18.98 -10.30
C LYS A 171 3.04 19.93 -10.91
N ASP A 172 3.03 20.08 -12.23
CA ASP A 172 3.96 20.92 -13.00
C ASP A 172 3.33 22.26 -13.47
N ASP A 173 2.08 22.54 -13.09
CA ASP A 173 1.38 23.83 -13.29
C ASP A 173 1.28 24.61 -11.95
#